data_AF-A0A8B8I8C6-F1
#
_entry.id   AF-A0A8B8I8C6-F1
#
_cell.length_a   1.000
_cell.length_b   1.000
_cell.length_c   1.000
_cell.angle_alpha   90.00
_cell.angle_beta   90.00
_cell.angle_gamma   90.00
#
_symmetry.space_group_name_H-M   'P 1'
#
loop_
_entity.id
_entity.type
_entity.pdbx_description
1 polymer ?
#
loop_
_entity_poly.entity_id
_entity_poly.type
_entity_poly.pdbx_seq_one_letter_code
_entity_poly.pdbx_strand_id
1 'polypeptide(L)'
;MSLLLGCGVCCMLLSIWAILQLFVMGIFFKMEVLAFIEEAEPDHHGYEDYDDFMKQTKENYQLIAVNCWVATFIYVITLGLSYMCIKHAKNKERKAADNVQDDETYCRNKAKRL
;
A
#
# COMPACT_ATOMS: atom_id res chain seq x y z
N MET A 1 -5.32 21.18 -11.93
CA MET A 1 -4.85 19.77 -12.05
C MET A 1 -3.59 19.47 -11.23
N SER A 2 -2.81 20.45 -10.76
CA SER A 2 -1.53 20.22 -10.06
C SER A 2 -1.66 19.71 -8.62
N LEU A 3 -2.71 20.09 -7.88
CA LEU A 3 -2.94 19.67 -6.48
C LEU A 3 -3.34 18.19 -6.35
N LEU A 4 -4.04 17.62 -7.34
CA LEU A 4 -4.46 16.21 -7.34
C LEU A 4 -3.31 15.25 -7.66
N LEU A 5 -2.35 15.65 -8.51
CA LEU A 5 -1.18 14.83 -8.79
C LEU A 5 -0.20 14.79 -7.60
N GLY A 6 -0.01 15.91 -6.89
CA GLY A 6 0.90 15.97 -5.73
C GLY A 6 0.46 15.05 -4.59
N CYS A 7 -0.84 15.06 -4.27
CA CYS A 7 -1.41 14.19 -3.24
C CYS A 7 -1.33 12.70 -3.63
N GLY A 8 -1.63 12.36 -4.90
CA GLY A 8 -1.56 10.98 -5.38
C GLY A 8 -0.15 10.37 -5.36
N VAL A 9 0.88 11.16 -5.68
CA VAL A 9 2.29 10.72 -5.62
C VAL A 9 2.76 10.56 -4.17
N CYS A 10 2.38 11.49 -3.28
CA CYS A 10 2.70 11.39 -1.86
C CYS A 10 2.10 10.12 -1.23
N CYS A 11 0.81 9.86 -1.47
CA CYS A 11 0.14 8.65 -0.98
C CYS A 11 0.77 7.36 -1.53
N MET A 12 1.26 7.36 -2.78
CA MET A 12 1.97 6.20 -3.33
C MET A 12 3.32 5.97 -2.64
N LEU A 13 4.10 7.03 -2.39
CA LEU A 13 5.39 6.92 -1.71
C LEU A 13 5.25 6.42 -0.26
N LEU A 14 4.29 6.97 0.49
CA LEU A 14 3.99 6.51 1.84
C LEU A 14 3.51 5.05 1.86
N SER A 15 2.69 4.65 0.88
CA SER A 15 2.23 3.27 0.77
C SER A 15 3.38 2.30 0.48
N ILE A 16 4.31 2.66 -0.42
CA ILE A 16 5.50 1.85 -0.71
C ILE A 16 6.38 1.72 0.53
N TRP A 17 6.62 2.82 1.24
CA TRP A 17 7.39 2.81 2.48
C TRP A 17 6.75 1.92 3.55
N ALA A 18 5.44 2.06 3.79
CA ALA A 18 4.71 1.25 4.75
C ALA A 18 4.75 -0.25 4.41
N ILE A 19 4.62 -0.61 3.12
CA ILE A 19 4.72 -2.00 2.67
C ILE A 19 6.10 -2.58 2.99
N LEU A 20 7.18 -1.85 2.67
CA LEU A 20 8.54 -2.31 2.93
C LEU A 20 8.81 -2.49 4.42
N GLN A 21 8.41 -1.50 5.23
CA GLN A 21 8.61 -1.55 6.69
C GLN A 21 7.81 -2.68 7.32
N LEU A 22 6.51 -2.81 7.02
CA LEU A 22 5.66 -3.86 7.61
C LEU A 22 6.05 -5.26 7.14
N PHE A 23 6.49 -5.41 5.90
CA PHE A 23 6.97 -6.69 5.39
C PHE A 23 8.24 -7.14 6.11
N VAL A 24 9.22 -6.24 6.28
CA VAL A 24 10.46 -6.53 7.00
C VAL A 24 10.17 -6.82 8.48
N MET A 25 9.31 -6.03 9.13
CA MET A 25 8.89 -6.29 10.51
C MET A 25 8.21 -7.66 10.63
N GLY A 26 7.28 -8.01 9.72
CA GLY A 26 6.62 -9.31 9.73
C GLY A 26 7.58 -10.49 9.63
N ILE A 27 8.71 -10.34 8.90
CA ILE A 27 9.77 -11.36 8.87
C ILE A 27 10.52 -11.41 10.20
N PHE A 28 10.89 -10.27 10.77
CA PHE A 28 11.60 -10.21 12.06
C PHE A 28 10.77 -10.75 13.22
N PHE A 29 9.48 -10.44 13.30
CA PHE A 29 8.59 -11.02 14.31
C PHE A 29 8.43 -12.53 14.15
N LYS A 30 8.38 -13.04 12.92
CA LYS A 30 8.34 -14.49 12.67
C LYS A 30 9.63 -15.20 13.13
N MET A 31 10.77 -14.50 13.10
CA MET A 31 12.06 -15.02 13.56
C MET A 31 12.30 -14.80 15.07
N GLU A 32 11.32 -14.25 15.82
CA GLU A 32 11.41 -14.02 17.26
C GLU A 32 12.67 -13.22 17.66
N VAL A 33 12.99 -12.18 16.89
CA VAL A 33 14.23 -11.40 17.07
C VAL A 33 14.17 -10.56 18.36
N LEU A 34 15.20 -10.70 19.21
CA LEU A 34 15.34 -10.02 20.51
C LEU A 34 15.10 -8.49 20.49
N ALA A 35 15.35 -7.83 19.36
CA ALA A 35 15.16 -6.40 19.21
C ALA A 35 13.69 -5.94 19.37
N PHE A 36 12.72 -6.84 19.28
CA PHE A 36 11.29 -6.54 19.42
C PHE A 36 10.67 -7.17 20.66
N ILE A 37 11.48 -7.51 21.67
CA ILE A 37 10.97 -8.20 22.86
C ILE A 37 10.02 -7.31 23.68
N GLU A 38 10.28 -6.01 23.73
CA GLU A 38 9.42 -5.01 24.39
C GLU A 38 8.05 -4.87 23.72
N GLU A 39 7.93 -5.21 22.43
CA GLU A 39 6.65 -5.19 21.72
C GLU A 39 5.87 -6.50 21.91
N ALA A 40 6.58 -7.60 22.20
CA ALA A 40 6.00 -8.93 22.35
C ALA A 40 5.81 -9.36 23.82
N GLU A 41 6.32 -8.57 24.77
CA GLU A 41 6.21 -8.92 26.19
C GLU A 41 4.75 -8.94 26.64
N PRO A 42 4.34 -9.96 27.42
CA PRO A 42 3.03 -9.98 28.03
C PRO A 42 2.92 -8.86 29.09
N ASP A 43 1.70 -8.35 29.30
CA ASP A 43 1.42 -7.36 30.34
C ASP A 43 1.98 -7.80 31.70
N HIS A 44 2.48 -6.86 32.50
CA HIS A 44 3.13 -7.11 33.80
C HIS A 44 2.28 -7.87 34.84
N HIS A 45 1.00 -8.10 34.58
CA HIS A 45 0.08 -8.87 35.41
C HIS A 45 -0.33 -10.22 34.80
N GLY A 46 0.22 -10.58 33.63
CA GLY A 46 -0.22 -11.70 32.80
C GLY A 46 0.55 -13.01 32.97
N TYR A 47 1.63 -13.05 33.75
CA TYR A 47 2.47 -14.24 33.89
C TYR A 47 2.81 -14.54 35.37
N GLU A 48 2.80 -15.82 35.74
CA GLU A 48 3.10 -16.27 37.12
C GLU A 48 4.55 -16.74 37.30
N ASP A 49 5.20 -17.18 36.22
CA ASP A 49 6.56 -17.72 36.22
C ASP A 49 7.30 -17.35 34.92
N TYR A 50 8.63 -17.49 34.92
CA TYR A 50 9.50 -17.22 33.77
C TYR A 50 9.15 -18.09 32.56
N ASP A 51 8.81 -19.37 32.78
CA ASP A 51 8.42 -20.27 31.68
C ASP A 51 7.10 -19.83 31.02
N ASP A 52 6.16 -19.30 31.80
CA ASP A 52 4.90 -18.76 31.30
C ASP A 52 5.12 -17.44 30.53
N PHE A 53 5.99 -16.57 31.04
CA PHE A 53 6.45 -15.38 30.33
C PHE A 53 7.04 -15.72 28.96
N MET A 54 7.96 -16.69 28.90
CA MET A 54 8.61 -17.10 27.66
C MET A 54 7.63 -17.71 26.66
N LYS A 55 6.62 -18.45 27.13
CA LYS A 55 5.59 -19.03 26.27
C LYS A 55 4.67 -17.96 25.70
N GLN A 56 4.12 -17.07 26.54
CA GLN A 56 3.25 -15.98 26.09
C GLN A 56 3.98 -15.02 25.15
N THR A 57 5.24 -14.69 25.44
CA THR A 57 6.05 -13.82 24.57
C THR A 57 6.16 -14.40 23.16
N LYS A 58 6.42 -15.72 23.03
CA LYS A 58 6.46 -16.39 21.72
C LYS A 58 5.12 -16.38 20.99
N GLU A 59 4.03 -16.60 21.73
CA GLU A 59 2.68 -16.51 21.16
C GLU A 59 2.38 -15.09 20.64
N ASN A 60 2.78 -14.07 21.38
CA ASN A 60 2.64 -12.67 20.99
C ASN A 60 3.49 -12.33 19.75
N TYR A 61 4.73 -12.82 19.65
CA TYR A 61 5.56 -12.68 18.44
C TYR A 61 4.83 -13.18 17.19
N GLN A 62 4.22 -14.37 17.27
CA GLN A 62 3.47 -14.95 16.15
C GLN A 62 2.21 -14.14 15.84
N LEU A 63 1.50 -13.65 16.85
CA LEU A 63 0.29 -12.84 16.68
C LEU A 63 0.62 -11.50 16.00
N ILE A 64 1.67 -10.81 16.45
CA ILE A 64 2.13 -9.55 15.87
C ILE A 64 2.61 -9.78 14.43
N ALA A 65 3.36 -10.85 14.17
CA ALA A 65 3.78 -11.21 12.82
C ALA A 65 2.59 -11.36 11.87
N VAL A 66 1.54 -12.08 12.27
CA VAL A 66 0.32 -12.25 11.46
C VAL A 66 -0.35 -10.90 11.17
N ASN A 67 -0.45 -10.02 12.18
CA ASN A 67 -1.03 -8.68 12.00
C ASN A 67 -0.21 -7.83 11.01
N CYS A 68 1.13 -7.86 11.09
CA CYS A 68 2.00 -7.17 10.14
C CYS A 68 1.83 -7.70 8.70
N TRP A 69 1.69 -9.03 8.55
CA TRP A 69 1.45 -9.64 7.24
C TRP A 69 0.10 -9.21 6.65
N VAL A 70 -0.98 -9.24 7.45
CA VAL A 70 -2.31 -8.77 7.02
C VAL A 70 -2.27 -7.30 6.63
N ALA A 71 -1.64 -6.45 7.45
CA ALA A 71 -1.48 -5.03 7.17
C ALA A 71 -0.73 -4.80 5.85
N THR A 72 0.35 -5.55 5.60
CA THR A 72 1.11 -5.50 4.35
C THR A 72 0.21 -5.77 3.14
N PHE A 73 -0.62 -6.83 3.19
CA PHE A 73 -1.57 -7.13 2.11
C PHE A 73 -2.60 -6.01 1.88
N ILE A 74 -3.12 -5.41 2.95
CA ILE A 74 -4.07 -4.28 2.84
C ILE A 74 -3.41 -3.10 2.13
N TYR A 75 -2.17 -2.73 2.49
CA TYR A 75 -1.46 -1.64 1.83
C TYR A 75 -1.14 -1.95 0.36
N VAL A 76 -0.80 -3.20 0.01
CA VAL A 76 -0.61 -3.62 -1.38
C VAL A 76 -1.90 -3.45 -2.20
N ILE A 77 -3.05 -3.83 -1.63
CA ILE A 77 -4.36 -3.67 -2.28
C ILE A 77 -4.69 -2.18 -2.47
N THR A 78 -4.52 -1.35 -1.44
CA THR A 78 -4.75 0.11 -1.51
C THR A 78 -3.84 0.78 -2.54
N LEU A 79 -2.58 0.37 -2.63
CA LEU A 79 -1.65 0.84 -3.65
C LEU A 79 -2.13 0.45 -5.05
N GLY A 80 -2.57 -0.80 -5.23
CA GLY A 80 -3.14 -1.30 -6.49
C GLY A 80 -4.38 -0.52 -6.93
N LEU A 81 -5.31 -0.25 -6.03
CA LEU A 81 -6.51 0.56 -6.30
C LEU A 81 -6.14 2.01 -6.65
N SER A 82 -5.20 2.60 -5.92
CA SER A 82 -4.72 3.96 -6.21
C SER A 82 -4.08 4.05 -7.59
N TYR A 83 -3.22 3.08 -7.95
CA TYR A 83 -2.62 2.99 -9.27
C TYR A 83 -3.66 2.82 -10.38
N MET A 84 -4.66 1.96 -10.16
CA MET A 84 -5.77 1.75 -11.10
C MET A 84 -6.58 3.03 -11.30
N CYS A 85 -6.92 3.76 -10.23
CA CYS A 85 -7.61 5.06 -10.31
C CYS A 85 -6.82 6.08 -11.14
N ILE A 86 -5.50 6.19 -10.90
CA ILE A 86 -4.63 7.11 -11.64
C ILE A 86 -4.54 6.70 -13.12
N LYS A 87 -4.36 5.41 -13.41
CA LYS A 87 -4.31 4.89 -14.78
C LYS A 87 -5.64 5.12 -15.50
N HIS A 88 -6.76 4.92 -14.83
CA HIS A 88 -8.08 5.12 -15.39
C HIS A 88 -8.35 6.61 -15.69
N ALA A 89 -7.96 7.50 -14.78
CA ALA A 89 -8.00 8.95 -15.01
C ALA A 89 -7.17 9.33 -16.24
N LYS A 90 -5.90 8.90 -16.32
CA LYS A 90 -5.03 9.17 -17.49
C LYS A 90 -5.60 8.58 -18.79
N ASN A 91 -6.22 7.41 -18.75
CA ASN A 91 -6.85 6.80 -19.91
C ASN A 91 -8.08 7.58 -20.38
N LYS A 92 -8.86 8.16 -19.46
CA LYS A 92 -10.00 9.02 -19.79
C LYS A 92 -9.54 10.30 -20.49
N GLU A 93 -8.52 10.97 -19.93
CA GLU A 93 -7.93 12.16 -20.55
C GLU A 93 -7.36 11.85 -21.95
N ARG A 94 -6.68 10.69 -22.11
CA ARG A 94 -6.14 10.26 -23.41
C ARG A 94 -7.23 10.01 -24.46
N LYS A 95 -8.34 9.36 -24.07
CA LYS A 95 -9.47 9.13 -24.98
C LYS A 95 -10.20 10.44 -25.37
N ALA A 96 -10.23 11.43 -24.47
CA ALA A 96 -10.78 12.74 -24.79
C ALA A 96 -9.89 13.49 -25.81
N ALA A 97 -8.56 13.40 -25.67
CA ALA A 97 -7.63 13.98 -26.64
C ALA A 97 -7.72 13.35 -28.04
N ASP A 98 -7.91 12.02 -28.11
CA ASP A 98 -8.04 11.30 -29.38
C ASP A 98 -9.31 11.70 -30.15
N ASN A 99 -10.46 11.79 -29.45
CA ASN A 99 -11.73 12.25 -30.06
C ASN A 99 -11.63 13.67 -30.63
N VAL A 100 -10.96 14.59 -29.92
CA VAL A 100 -10.77 15.97 -30.39
C VAL A 100 -9.93 16.00 -31.68
N GLN A 101 -8.90 15.16 -31.77
CA GLN A 101 -8.05 15.04 -32.95
C GLN A 101 -8.82 14.46 -34.16
N ASP A 102 -9.67 13.47 -33.92
CA ASP A 102 -10.53 12.87 -34.94
C ASP A 102 -11.52 13.90 -35.51
N ASP A 103 -12.13 14.72 -34.65
CA ASP A 103 -13.05 15.79 -35.05
C ASP A 103 -12.35 16.86 -35.91
N GLU A 104 -11.15 17.30 -35.52
CA GLU A 104 -10.36 18.23 -36.34
C GLU A 104 -9.99 17.65 -37.70
N THR A 105 -9.60 16.37 -37.72
CA THR A 105 -9.20 15.66 -38.93
C THR A 105 -10.39 15.48 -39.87
N TYR A 106 -11.56 15.13 -39.33
CA TYR A 106 -12.80 15.01 -40.07
C TYR A 106 -13.22 16.35 -40.71
N CYS A 107 -13.20 17.43 -39.93
CA CYS A 107 -13.56 18.78 -40.42
C CYS A 107 -12.63 19.24 -41.55
N ARG A 108 -11.31 19.05 -41.39
CA ARG A 108 -10.31 19.40 -42.41
C ARG A 108 -10.53 18.64 -43.74
N ASN A 109 -10.84 17.34 -43.65
CA ASN A 109 -11.07 16.51 -44.84
C ASN A 109 -12.38 16.85 -45.54
N LYS A 110 -13.39 17.34 -44.82
CA LYS A 110 -14.64 17.83 -45.40
C LYS A 110 -14.43 19.15 -46.14
N ALA A 111 -13.67 20.08 -45.57
CA ALA A 111 -13.36 21.37 -46.20
C ALA A 111 -12.58 21.22 -47.53
N LYS A 112 -11.71 20.21 -47.66
CA LYS A 112 -11.00 19.92 -48.91
C LYS A 112 -11.88 19.32 -50.03
N ARG A 113 -13.07 18.81 -49.68
CA ARG A 113 -14.01 18.18 -50.61
C ARG A 113 -15.10 19.15 -51.10
N LEU A 114 -15.15 20.35 -50.55
CA LEU A 114 -15.98 21.47 -51.00
C LEU A 114 -15.12 22.39 -51.85
#